data_AF-A0A7Z9RYP5-F1
#
_entry.id   AF-A0A7Z9RYP5-F1
#
_cell.length_a   1.000
_cell.length_b   1.000
_cell.length_c   1.000
_cell.angle_alpha   90.00
_cell.angle_beta   90.00
_cell.angle_gamma   90.00
#
_symmetry.space_group_name_H-M   'P 1'
#
loop_
_entity.id
_entity.type
_entity.pdbx_description
1 polymer ?
#
loop_
_entity_poly.entity_id
_entity_poly.type
_entity_poly.pdbx_seq_one_letter_code
_entity_poly.pdbx_strand_id
1 'polypeptide(L)'
;ELMVYPWPGNIQQLKNVVQQAVLTCNRRIVPRKLVEQYLGELNGERLQGQNVRSTREEVILKIPASEGFNDIIAEVERLVILTALQRNRGNKSRVTKQLKIPRQTLYNKIDRYGIEESEYK
;
A
#
# COMPACT_ATOMS: atom_id res chain seq x y z
N GLU A 1 -10.69 -1.11 -24.14
CA GLU A 1 -10.64 -1.35 -22.67
C GLU A 1 -9.26 -0.99 -22.12
N LEU A 2 -8.25 -1.87 -22.16
CA LEU A 2 -6.93 -1.63 -21.53
C LEU A 2 -6.18 -0.38 -22.06
N MET A 3 -6.36 0.02 -23.32
CA MET A 3 -5.74 1.24 -23.87
C MET A 3 -6.53 2.52 -23.59
N VAL A 4 -7.78 2.41 -23.13
CA VAL A 4 -8.70 3.54 -22.91
C VAL A 4 -8.82 3.87 -21.42
N TYR A 5 -8.43 2.93 -20.55
CA TYR A 5 -8.46 3.12 -19.11
C TYR A 5 -7.40 4.14 -18.67
N PRO A 6 -7.72 5.10 -17.78
CA PRO A 6 -6.82 6.20 -17.43
C PRO A 6 -5.64 5.81 -16.53
N TRP A 7 -5.51 4.53 -16.15
CA TRP A 7 -4.44 3.95 -15.31
C TRP A 7 -3.84 4.94 -14.29
N PRO A 8 -4.59 5.26 -13.21
CA PRO A 8 -4.18 6.28 -12.25
C PRO A 8 -2.86 5.97 -11.53
N GLY A 9 -2.35 4.73 -11.63
CA GLY A 9 -1.11 4.26 -11.01
C GLY A 9 -0.09 3.62 -11.95
N ASN A 10 -0.04 4.03 -13.24
CA ASN A 10 1.03 3.67 -14.19
C ASN A 10 1.04 2.17 -14.66
N ILE A 11 2.06 1.78 -15.44
CA ILE A 11 2.25 0.44 -16.06
C ILE A 11 2.13 -0.73 -15.05
N GLN A 12 2.38 -0.49 -13.76
CA GLN A 12 2.28 -1.52 -12.73
C GLN A 12 0.84 -2.02 -12.51
N GLN A 13 -0.17 -1.14 -12.64
CA GLN A 13 -1.57 -1.54 -12.58
C GLN A 13 -1.95 -2.42 -13.78
N LEU A 14 -1.49 -2.06 -14.98
CA LEU A 14 -1.66 -2.89 -16.17
C LEU A 14 -1.00 -4.26 -15.98
N LYS A 15 0.23 -4.30 -15.46
CA LYS A 15 0.94 -5.54 -15.17
C LYS A 15 0.18 -6.42 -14.18
N ASN A 16 -0.34 -5.84 -13.10
CA ASN A 16 -1.10 -6.58 -12.09
C ASN A 16 -2.40 -7.14 -12.67
N VAL A 17 -3.16 -6.35 -13.44
CA VAL A 17 -4.39 -6.81 -14.11
C VAL A 17 -4.10 -7.92 -15.11
N VAL A 18 -3.05 -7.79 -15.93
CA VAL A 18 -2.65 -8.83 -16.87
C VAL A 18 -2.20 -10.10 -16.14
N GLN A 19 -1.42 -9.97 -15.07
CA GLN A 19 -0.99 -11.12 -14.26
C GLN A 19 -2.20 -11.85 -13.65
N GLN A 20 -3.14 -11.12 -13.05
CA GLN A 20 -4.35 -11.71 -12.47
C GLN A 20 -5.25 -12.34 -13.53
N ALA A 21 -5.39 -11.70 -14.68
CA ALA A 21 -6.17 -12.22 -15.79
C ALA A 21 -5.58 -13.51 -16.37
N VAL A 22 -4.25 -13.61 -16.46
CA VAL A 22 -3.55 -14.83 -16.91
C VAL A 22 -3.63 -15.94 -15.86
N LEU A 23 -3.45 -15.62 -14.57
CA LEU A 23 -3.55 -16.60 -13.49
C LEU A 23 -4.98 -17.17 -13.35
N THR A 24 -5.98 -16.35 -13.62
CA THR A 24 -7.39 -16.73 -13.48
C THR A 24 -7.95 -17.37 -14.76
N CYS A 25 -7.41 -17.02 -15.93
CA CYS A 25 -7.78 -17.66 -17.18
C CYS A 25 -7.05 -18.99 -17.37
N ASN A 26 -7.78 -20.09 -17.17
CA ASN A 26 -7.32 -21.40 -17.59
C ASN A 26 -7.53 -21.65 -19.11
N ARG A 27 -7.54 -20.59 -19.92
CA ARG A 27 -7.78 -20.60 -21.38
C ARG A 27 -6.70 -19.79 -22.08
N ARG A 28 -6.41 -20.15 -23.34
CA ARG A 28 -5.38 -19.48 -24.16
C ARG A 28 -5.70 -18.01 -24.50
N ILE A 29 -6.96 -17.61 -24.39
CA ILE A 29 -7.43 -16.25 -24.66
C ILE A 29 -8.20 -15.75 -23.44
N VAL A 30 -7.78 -14.59 -22.91
CA VAL A 30 -8.45 -13.91 -21.81
C VAL A 30 -9.72 -13.22 -22.31
N PRO A 31 -10.92 -13.57 -21.82
CA PRO A 31 -12.16 -12.93 -22.24
C PRO A 31 -12.24 -11.48 -21.74
N ARG A 32 -12.73 -10.57 -22.59
CA ARG A 32 -12.90 -9.14 -22.27
C ARG A 32 -13.65 -8.89 -20.95
N LYS A 33 -14.75 -9.62 -20.72
CA LYS A 33 -15.58 -9.49 -19.51
C LYS A 33 -14.81 -9.76 -18.21
N LEU A 34 -13.80 -10.64 -18.26
CA LEU A 34 -12.98 -10.94 -17.10
C LEU A 34 -12.07 -9.75 -16.75
N VAL A 35 -11.52 -9.08 -17.77
CA VAL A 35 -10.71 -7.88 -17.59
C VAL A 35 -11.55 -6.72 -17.06
N GLU A 36 -12.77 -6.55 -17.58
CA GLU A 36 -13.72 -5.54 -17.10
C GLU A 36 -14.11 -5.75 -15.63
N GLN A 37 -14.25 -7.00 -15.18
CA GLN A 37 -14.50 -7.33 -13.77
C GLN A 37 -13.36 -6.80 -12.87
N TYR A 38 -12.10 -7.07 -13.24
CA TYR A 38 -10.94 -6.58 -12.47
C TYR A 38 -10.78 -5.05 -12.53
N LEU A 39 -11.12 -4.42 -13.65
CA LEU A 39 -11.14 -2.96 -13.75
C LEU A 39 -12.24 -2.35 -12.88
N GLY A 40 -13.40 -2.99 -12.77
CA GLY A 40 -14.47 -2.59 -11.85
C GLY A 40 -14.07 -2.73 -10.37
N GLU A 41 -13.36 -3.80 -10.02
CA GLU A 41 -12.81 -4.03 -8.68
C GLU A 41 -11.77 -2.95 -8.28
N LEU A 42 -11.04 -2.39 -9.24
CA LEU A 42 -10.10 -1.28 -9.00
C LEU A 42 -10.78 0.07 -8.69
N ASN A 43 -12.06 0.24 -9.04
CA ASN A 43 -12.81 1.50 -8.86
C ASN A 43 -13.51 1.66 -7.50
N GLY A 44 -13.32 0.71 -6.57
CA GLY A 44 -13.61 0.95 -5.15
C GLY A 44 -14.95 0.45 -4.60
N GLU A 45 -15.65 -0.44 -5.30
CA GLU A 45 -16.84 -1.10 -4.75
C GLU A 45 -16.63 -2.61 -4.58
N ARG A 46 -15.73 -3.02 -3.68
CA ARG A 46 -15.77 -4.28 -2.89
C ARG A 46 -14.45 -4.52 -2.14
N LEU A 47 -14.31 -3.92 -0.97
CA LEU A 47 -13.40 -4.39 0.08
C LEU A 47 -14.18 -4.89 1.31
N GLN A 48 -15.25 -5.65 1.08
CA GLN A 48 -15.80 -6.53 2.12
C GLN A 48 -15.86 -7.94 1.58
N GLY A 49 -14.91 -8.75 2.06
CA GLY A 49 -14.95 -10.20 1.99
C GLY A 49 -14.60 -10.79 0.63
N GLN A 50 -13.31 -11.08 0.42
CA GLN A 50 -12.85 -12.46 0.23
C GLN A 50 -11.32 -12.53 0.11
N ASN A 51 -10.76 -13.53 0.80
CA ASN A 51 -9.38 -14.01 0.81
C ASN A 51 -8.55 -13.65 -0.45
N VAL A 52 -7.59 -12.75 -0.30
CA VAL A 52 -6.34 -12.81 -1.08
C VAL A 52 -5.21 -13.08 -0.10
N ARG A 53 -4.73 -14.32 -0.14
CA ARG A 53 -3.63 -14.84 0.68
C ARG A 53 -2.31 -14.26 0.17
N SER A 54 -1.57 -13.59 1.07
CA SER A 54 -0.11 -13.31 1.04
C SER A 54 0.35 -12.29 -0.05
N THR A 55 1.22 -11.28 0.17
CA THR A 55 2.11 -10.90 1.29
C THR A 55 2.76 -9.52 1.03
N ARG A 56 2.02 -8.53 0.56
CA ARG A 56 2.46 -7.12 0.60
C ARG A 56 1.24 -6.27 0.87
N GLU A 57 1.15 -5.73 2.08
CA GLU A 57 0.27 -4.59 2.36
C GLU A 57 0.85 -3.41 1.56
N GLU A 58 0.44 -3.29 0.30
CA GLU A 58 0.76 -2.13 -0.52
C GLU A 58 -0.08 -0.96 0.01
N VAL A 59 0.60 -0.01 0.66
CA VAL A 59 -0.01 1.23 1.11
C VAL A 59 -0.17 2.14 -0.10
N ILE A 60 -1.43 2.42 -0.49
CA ILE A 60 -1.73 3.40 -1.54
C ILE A 60 -1.62 4.79 -0.92
N LEU A 61 -0.53 5.48 -1.21
CA LEU A 61 -0.34 6.88 -0.84
C LEU A 61 -1.02 7.78 -1.88
N LYS A 62 -2.05 8.51 -1.44
CA LYS A 62 -2.64 9.59 -2.25
C LYS A 62 -1.70 10.79 -2.13
N ILE A 63 -0.98 11.11 -3.20
CA ILE A 63 -0.10 12.26 -3.26
C ILE A 63 -0.90 13.46 -3.79
N PRO A 64 -1.27 14.43 -2.95
CA PRO A 64 -1.95 15.63 -3.42
C PRO A 64 -1.00 16.49 -4.26
N ALA A 65 -1.50 17.03 -5.38
CA ALA A 65 -0.69 17.79 -6.33
C ALA A 65 -0.14 19.13 -5.78
N SER A 66 -0.60 19.55 -4.59
CA SER A 66 -0.29 20.84 -3.97
C SER A 66 0.70 20.74 -2.81
N GLU A 67 1.15 19.55 -2.41
CA GLU A 67 2.09 19.38 -1.29
C GLU A 67 3.56 19.34 -1.77
N GLY A 68 4.46 19.88 -0.95
CA GLY A 68 5.89 19.84 -1.21
C GLY A 68 6.45 18.42 -1.02
N PHE A 69 7.54 18.11 -1.73
CA PHE A 69 8.23 16.81 -1.62
C PHE A 69 8.55 16.43 -0.17
N ASN A 70 8.98 17.38 0.65
CA ASN A 70 9.34 17.14 2.05
C ASN A 70 8.14 16.76 2.91
N ASP A 71 6.95 17.28 2.62
CA ASP A 71 5.72 16.99 3.37
C ASP A 71 5.24 15.59 3.06
N ILE A 72 5.29 15.20 1.77
CA ILE A 72 4.99 13.83 1.33
C ILE A 72 5.92 12.82 2.01
N ILE A 73 7.24 13.10 2.04
CA ILE A 73 8.20 12.22 2.71
C ILE A 73 7.91 12.13 4.22
N ALA A 74 7.57 13.25 4.87
CA ALA A 74 7.23 13.24 6.29
C ALA A 74 6.01 12.35 6.59
N GLU A 75 4.97 12.42 5.76
CA GLU A 75 3.77 11.59 5.93
C GLU A 75 4.06 10.10 5.68
N VAL A 76 4.86 9.80 4.64
CA VAL A 76 5.30 8.43 4.37
C VAL A 76 6.11 7.87 5.54
N GLU A 77 7.07 8.64 6.05
CA GLU A 77 7.88 8.22 7.19
C GLU A 77 7.04 7.99 8.44
N ARG A 78 6.09 8.89 8.73
CA ARG A 78 5.14 8.74 9.84
C ARG A 78 4.36 7.43 9.71
N LEU A 79 3.79 7.17 8.53
CA LEU A 79 2.98 5.97 8.27
C LEU A 79 3.82 4.68 8.41
N VAL A 80 5.04 4.66 7.88
CA VAL A 80 5.96 3.52 8.01
C VAL A 80 6.27 3.21 9.47
N ILE A 81 6.56 4.24 10.26
CA ILE A 81 6.88 4.09 11.68
C ILE A 81 5.66 3.61 12.46
N LEU A 82 4.49 4.22 12.23
CA LEU A 82 3.24 3.84 12.89
C LEU A 82 2.86 2.38 12.59
N THR A 83 2.92 1.98 11.33
CA THR A 83 2.61 0.60 10.91
C THR A 83 3.58 -0.40 11.55
N ALA A 84 4.88 -0.06 11.60
CA ALA A 84 5.87 -0.90 12.25
C ALA A 84 5.61 -1.01 13.76
N LEU A 85 5.21 0.08 14.42
CA LEU A 85 4.83 0.10 15.83
C LEU A 85 3.64 -0.81 16.11
N GLN A 86 2.57 -0.70 15.32
CA GLN A 86 1.36 -1.52 15.43
C GLN A 86 1.67 -3.01 15.28
N ARG A 87 2.39 -3.39 14.21
CA ARG A 87 2.77 -4.80 13.96
C ARG A 87 3.63 -5.40 15.08
N ASN A 88 4.43 -4.58 15.75
CA ASN A 88 5.28 -5.00 16.86
C ASN A 88 4.67 -4.72 18.24
N ARG A 89 3.39 -4.33 18.32
CA ARG A 89 2.68 -4.00 19.57
C ARG A 89 3.47 -3.02 20.44
N GLY A 90 4.00 -1.98 19.80
CA GLY A 90 4.80 -0.94 20.45
C GLY A 90 6.22 -1.34 20.86
N ASN A 91 6.69 -2.56 20.57
CA ASN A 91 8.05 -3.00 20.92
C ASN A 91 9.12 -2.28 20.08
N LYS A 92 9.63 -1.16 20.61
CA LYS A 92 10.60 -0.28 19.95
C LYS A 92 11.88 -1.00 19.52
N SER A 93 12.34 -1.98 20.30
CA SER A 93 13.53 -2.77 19.96
C SER A 93 13.31 -3.59 18.68
N ARG A 94 12.14 -4.23 18.53
CA ARG A 94 11.79 -4.95 17.31
C ARG A 94 11.58 -4.00 16.13
N VAL A 95 10.96 -2.85 16.35
CA VAL A 95 10.78 -1.82 15.31
C VAL A 95 12.11 -1.34 14.77
N THR A 96 13.09 -1.00 15.63
CA THR A 96 14.43 -0.59 15.18
C THR A 96 15.14 -1.67 14.37
N LYS A 97 14.98 -2.94 14.74
CA LYS A 97 15.56 -4.06 14.01
C LYS A 97 14.89 -4.28 12.66
N GLN A 98 13.56 -4.16 12.60
CA GLN A 98 12.78 -4.30 11.37
C GLN A 98 13.08 -3.17 10.38
N LEU A 99 13.07 -1.92 10.85
CA LEU A 99 13.30 -0.74 10.02
C LEU A 99 14.79 -0.47 9.76
N LYS A 100 15.69 -1.18 10.47
CA LYS A 100 17.15 -1.03 10.38
C LYS A 100 17.62 0.41 10.64
N ILE A 101 17.02 1.05 11.64
CA ILE A 101 17.39 2.42 12.07
C ILE A 101 17.88 2.43 13.53
N PRO A 102 18.78 3.36 13.90
CA PRO A 102 19.18 3.55 15.29
C PRO A 102 17.99 3.90 16.19
N ARG A 103 18.07 3.52 17.48
CA ARG A 103 17.04 3.86 18.47
C ARG A 103 16.79 5.36 18.56
N GLN A 104 17.86 6.16 18.61
CA GLN A 104 17.73 7.62 18.66
C GLN A 104 16.93 8.16 17.48
N THR A 105 17.16 7.63 16.27
CA THR A 105 16.43 8.03 15.07
C THR A 105 14.95 7.69 15.18
N LEU A 106 14.61 6.51 15.69
CA LEU A 106 13.21 6.12 15.91
C LEU A 106 12.51 7.05 16.91
N TYR A 107 13.13 7.34 18.06
CA TYR A 107 12.57 8.27 19.06
C TYR A 107 12.39 9.67 18.49
N ASN A 108 13.42 10.24 17.85
CA ASN A 108 13.34 11.56 17.24
C ASN A 108 12.21 11.65 16.19
N LYS A 109 11.96 10.57 15.43
CA LYS A 109 10.90 10.54 14.42
C LYS A 109 9.51 10.37 15.04
N ILE A 110 9.38 9.59 16.13
CA ILE A 110 8.13 9.49 16.90
C ILE A 110 7.74 10.87 17.45
N ASP A 111 8.70 11.56 18.07
CA ASP A 111 8.46 12.90 18.65
C ASP A 111 8.16 13.92 17.55
N ARG A 112 8.94 13.91 16.46
CA ARG A 112 8.74 14.84 15.33
C ARG A 112 7.37 14.69 14.66
N TYR A 113 6.85 13.47 14.59
CA TYR A 113 5.55 13.19 13.97
C TYR A 113 4.40 13.09 14.97
N GLY A 114 4.66 13.35 16.25
CA GLY A 114 3.64 13.31 17.30
C GLY A 114 2.93 11.97 17.44
N ILE A 115 3.64 10.85 17.22
CA ILE A 115 3.02 9.51 17.26
C ILE A 115 2.76 9.13 18.72
N GLU A 116 1.49 9.11 19.12
CA GLU A 116 1.07 8.80 20.48
C GLU A 116 0.98 7.28 20.72
N GLU A 117 1.11 6.87 21.99
CA GLU A 117 0.95 5.45 22.35
C GLU A 117 -0.44 4.91 22.04
N SER A 118 -1.46 5.76 22.04
CA SER A 118 -2.86 5.45 21.71
C SER A 118 -3.04 5.02 20.25
N GLU A 119 -2.15 5.42 19.34
CA GLU A 119 -2.26 5.13 17.90
C GLU A 119 -1.74 3.72 17.54
N TYR A 120 -0.96 3.09 18.42
CA TYR A 120 -0.31 1.79 18.13
C TYR A 120 -0.37 0.73 19.23
N LYS A 121 -0.97 1.03 20.39
CA LYS A 121 -1.27 0.06 21.45
C LYS A 121 -2.68 -0.52 21.25
#